data_AF-K1TJI9-F1
#
_entry.id   AF-K1TJI9-F1
#
_cell.length_a   1.000
_cell.length_b   1.000
_cell.length_c   1.000
_cell.angle_alpha   90.00
_cell.angle_beta   90.00
_cell.angle_gamma   90.00
#
_symmetry.space_group_name_H-M   'P 1'
#
loop_
_entity.id
_entity.type
_entity.pdbx_description
1 polymer ?
#
loop_
_entity_poly.entity_id
_entity_poly.type
_entity_poly.pdbx_seq_one_letter_code
_entity_poly.pdbx_strand_id
1 'polypeptide(L)'
;AKYLGFEFIDSANVIRFDKDGHFDADTTDKLLSERLAAYDHAVIPGFYGAMANGTVVTFSRGGSDITGSLVAKAIHADLYENWTDVSGVLVADPRIINNPEVIHTITYTELRELAYMGASVLHEDAIFPVRKAGIPINIRNTNAPEDDGTMIVESTCRIPAYTITGIAGKKGFVAVNIEKDMMNSEIGFGRKVLQAFEDNGISFEHMPSGIDTMTIFVH
;
A
#
# COMPACT_ATOMS: atom_id res chain seq x y z
N ALA A 1 16.66 -18.45 7.29
CA ALA A 1 17.26 -18.73 8.60
C ALA A 1 18.60 -19.46 8.48
N LYS A 2 18.63 -20.79 8.23
CA LYS A 2 19.88 -21.59 8.24
C LYS A 2 21.01 -21.05 7.35
N TYR A 3 20.69 -20.58 6.13
CA TYR A 3 21.68 -20.00 5.23
C TYR A 3 22.37 -18.75 5.80
N LEU A 4 21.62 -17.91 6.52
CA LEU A 4 22.12 -16.67 7.14
C LEU A 4 22.66 -16.89 8.56
N GLY A 5 22.44 -18.08 9.16
CA GLY A 5 22.76 -18.32 10.56
C GLY A 5 21.86 -17.59 11.57
N PHE A 6 20.68 -17.13 11.13
CA PHE A 6 19.73 -16.34 11.95
C PHE A 6 18.63 -17.21 12.54
N GLU A 7 18.02 -16.73 13.63
CA GLU A 7 16.87 -17.38 14.26
C GLU A 7 15.69 -17.45 13.28
N PHE A 8 15.00 -18.60 13.25
CA PHE A 8 13.75 -18.71 12.51
C PHE A 8 12.57 -18.42 13.44
N ILE A 9 11.76 -17.43 13.10
CA ILE A 9 10.53 -17.13 13.83
C ILE A 9 9.37 -17.33 12.88
N ASP A 10 8.57 -18.36 13.14
CA ASP A 10 7.37 -18.65 12.36
C ASP A 10 6.32 -17.56 12.59
N SER A 11 5.79 -16.99 11.51
CA SER A 11 4.77 -15.95 11.53
C SER A 11 3.46 -16.42 12.14
N ALA A 12 3.15 -17.72 12.06
CA ALA A 12 2.03 -18.32 12.78
C ALA A 12 2.17 -18.18 14.30
N ASN A 13 3.36 -17.93 14.84
CA ASN A 13 3.57 -17.74 16.28
C ASN A 13 3.50 -16.28 16.72
N VAL A 14 3.67 -15.32 15.81
CA VAL A 14 3.80 -13.89 16.16
C VAL A 14 2.75 -12.99 15.50
N ILE A 15 2.17 -13.38 14.38
CA ILE A 15 1.08 -12.66 13.69
C ILE A 15 -0.25 -13.32 14.06
N ARG A 16 -1.22 -12.51 14.50
CA ARG A 16 -2.52 -12.97 15.00
C ARG A 16 -3.69 -12.41 14.22
N PHE A 17 -4.69 -13.26 14.06
CA PHE A 17 -6.00 -12.92 13.53
C PHE A 17 -7.08 -13.25 14.56
N ASP A 18 -8.15 -12.47 14.58
CA ASP A 18 -9.32 -12.73 15.40
C ASP A 18 -10.15 -13.91 14.86
N LYS A 19 -11.23 -14.25 15.57
CA LYS A 19 -12.13 -15.36 15.21
C LYS A 19 -12.85 -15.16 13.87
N ASP A 20 -12.97 -13.92 13.40
CA ASP A 20 -13.65 -13.54 12.18
C ASP A 20 -12.66 -13.41 11.00
N GLY A 21 -11.35 -13.60 11.26
CA GLY A 21 -10.29 -13.53 10.27
C GLY A 21 -9.74 -12.13 10.05
N HIS A 22 -10.09 -11.16 10.89
CA HIS A 22 -9.49 -9.83 10.86
C HIS A 22 -8.14 -9.81 11.58
N PHE A 23 -7.23 -8.97 11.11
CA PHE A 23 -5.91 -8.82 11.69
C PHE A 23 -5.98 -8.21 13.10
N ASP A 24 -5.39 -8.90 14.08
CA ASP A 24 -5.28 -8.42 15.47
C ASP A 24 -3.94 -7.70 15.65
N ALA A 25 -3.98 -6.37 15.50
CA ALA A 25 -2.80 -5.53 15.54
C ALA A 25 -2.14 -5.49 16.92
N ASP A 26 -2.92 -5.40 18.00
CA ASP A 26 -2.40 -5.19 19.35
C ASP A 26 -1.69 -6.45 19.87
N THR A 27 -2.29 -7.62 19.66
CA THR A 27 -1.66 -8.89 20.04
C THR A 27 -0.42 -9.16 19.19
N THR A 28 -0.47 -8.88 17.89
CA THR A 28 0.66 -9.07 16.97
C THR A 28 1.85 -8.18 17.35
N ASP A 29 1.62 -6.90 17.63
CA ASP A 29 2.66 -5.94 18.02
C ASP A 29 3.38 -6.42 19.28
N LYS A 30 2.62 -6.81 20.31
CA LYS A 30 3.18 -7.33 21.55
C LYS A 30 4.01 -8.61 21.34
N LEU A 31 3.48 -9.58 20.59
CA LEU A 31 4.17 -10.85 20.34
C LEU A 31 5.45 -10.66 19.53
N LEU A 32 5.41 -9.79 18.51
CA LEU A 32 6.58 -9.45 17.71
C LEU A 32 7.66 -8.77 18.57
N SER A 33 7.31 -7.71 19.32
CA SER A 33 8.26 -6.99 20.16
C SER A 33 8.90 -7.90 21.23
N GLU A 34 8.10 -8.71 21.93
CA GLU A 34 8.61 -9.62 22.96
C GLU A 34 9.51 -10.71 22.37
N ARG A 35 9.11 -11.31 21.24
CA ARG A 35 9.85 -12.42 20.61
C ARG A 35 11.15 -11.92 19.98
N LEU A 36 11.14 -10.76 19.34
CA LEU A 36 12.29 -10.20 18.65
C LEU A 36 13.32 -9.58 19.59
N ALA A 37 12.89 -9.08 20.77
CA ALA A 37 13.82 -8.57 21.78
C ALA A 37 14.85 -9.60 22.28
N ALA A 38 14.61 -10.90 22.07
CA ALA A 38 15.50 -11.97 22.49
C ALA A 38 16.62 -12.31 21.47
N TYR A 39 16.62 -11.71 20.28
CA TYR A 39 17.55 -12.06 19.21
C TYR A 39 18.10 -10.83 18.50
N ASP A 40 19.40 -10.85 18.21
CA ASP A 40 20.04 -9.81 17.40
C ASP A 40 19.64 -9.92 15.91
N HIS A 41 19.38 -11.14 15.43
CA HIS A 41 19.03 -11.39 14.02
C HIS A 41 17.98 -12.50 13.91
N ALA A 42 16.93 -12.26 13.12
CA ALA A 42 15.88 -13.22 12.87
C ALA A 42 15.38 -13.20 11.41
N VAL A 43 14.81 -14.32 10.98
CA VAL A 43 14.11 -14.47 9.70
C VAL A 43 12.67 -14.86 9.99
N ILE A 44 11.75 -14.04 9.50
CA ILE A 44 10.31 -14.19 9.66
C ILE A 44 9.70 -14.38 8.27
N PRO A 45 8.91 -15.44 8.03
CA PRO A 45 8.17 -15.60 6.80
C PRO A 45 7.15 -14.46 6.56
N GLY A 46 7.01 -13.99 5.33
CA GLY A 46 5.91 -13.07 4.99
C GLY A 46 4.56 -13.78 4.83
N PHE A 47 3.52 -13.01 4.51
CA PHE A 47 2.26 -13.46 3.90
C PHE A 47 1.20 -14.12 4.80
N TYR A 48 1.55 -14.66 5.97
CA TYR A 48 0.60 -15.37 6.82
C TYR A 48 0.80 -15.16 8.32
N GLY A 49 -0.22 -15.55 9.09
CA GLY A 49 -0.20 -15.67 10.54
C GLY A 49 -1.18 -16.75 10.99
N ALA A 50 -1.64 -16.71 12.24
CA ALA A 50 -2.58 -17.69 12.75
C ALA A 50 -3.68 -17.10 13.64
N MET A 51 -4.83 -17.75 13.66
CA MET A 51 -5.88 -17.55 14.65
C MET A 51 -5.51 -18.21 15.99
N ALA A 52 -6.23 -17.84 17.06
CA ALA A 52 -6.02 -18.42 18.40
C ALA A 52 -6.19 -19.95 18.47
N ASN A 53 -6.95 -20.55 17.54
CA ASN A 53 -7.14 -22.00 17.42
C ASN A 53 -6.01 -22.71 16.63
N GLY A 54 -4.97 -21.98 16.19
CA GLY A 54 -3.86 -22.50 15.40
C GLY A 54 -4.13 -22.62 13.89
N THR A 55 -5.29 -22.19 13.41
CA THR A 55 -5.57 -22.15 11.96
C THR A 55 -4.75 -21.05 11.29
N VAL A 56 -3.98 -21.43 10.27
CA VAL A 56 -3.17 -20.49 9.48
C VAL A 56 -4.07 -19.64 8.58
N VAL A 57 -3.82 -18.35 8.58
CA VAL A 57 -4.55 -17.36 7.77
C VAL A 57 -3.56 -16.55 6.95
N THR A 58 -3.88 -16.30 5.69
CA THR A 58 -3.07 -15.50 4.77
C THR A 58 -3.63 -14.10 4.63
N PHE A 59 -2.77 -13.10 4.45
CA PHE A 59 -3.21 -11.77 4.03
C PHE A 59 -3.82 -11.82 2.63
N SER A 60 -4.84 -11.00 2.37
CA SER A 60 -5.57 -10.97 1.10
C SER A 60 -4.74 -10.36 -0.06
N ARG A 61 -3.90 -9.35 0.22
CA ARG A 61 -2.98 -8.70 -0.74
C ARG A 61 -1.73 -8.18 -0.04
N GLY A 62 -0.61 -8.12 -0.76
CA GLY A 62 0.63 -7.49 -0.28
C GLY A 62 1.21 -8.13 1.00
N GLY A 63 0.91 -9.40 1.26
CA GLY A 63 1.09 -9.99 2.60
C GLY A 63 2.53 -10.01 3.10
N SER A 64 3.52 -10.13 2.21
CA SER A 64 4.94 -10.06 2.60
C SER A 64 5.36 -8.63 2.97
N ASP A 65 4.89 -7.64 2.20
CA ASP A 65 5.18 -6.23 2.48
C ASP A 65 4.49 -5.77 3.78
N ILE A 66 3.22 -6.17 4.00
CA ILE A 66 2.52 -5.96 5.28
C ILE A 66 3.35 -6.55 6.43
N THR A 67 3.84 -7.78 6.27
CA THR A 67 4.63 -8.46 7.32
C THR A 67 5.91 -7.68 7.63
N GLY A 68 6.65 -7.22 6.60
CA GLY A 68 7.84 -6.40 6.79
C GLY A 68 7.53 -5.11 7.55
N SER A 69 6.44 -4.42 7.18
CA SER A 69 6.01 -3.22 7.88
C SER A 69 5.58 -3.46 9.33
N LEU A 70 4.90 -4.58 9.61
CA LEU A 70 4.53 -4.96 10.98
C LEU A 70 5.76 -5.21 11.84
N VAL A 71 6.74 -5.94 11.31
CA VAL A 71 8.00 -6.21 12.01
C VAL A 71 8.76 -4.92 12.27
N ALA A 72 8.93 -4.07 11.25
CA ALA A 72 9.61 -2.78 11.36
C ALA A 72 8.96 -1.89 12.43
N LYS A 73 7.62 -1.83 12.46
CA LYS A 73 6.87 -1.13 13.50
C LYS A 73 7.14 -1.70 14.89
N ALA A 74 7.04 -3.03 15.05
CA ALA A 74 7.13 -3.69 16.35
C ALA A 74 8.52 -3.57 17.00
N ILE A 75 9.58 -3.45 16.20
CA ILE A 75 10.95 -3.26 16.69
C ILE A 75 11.38 -1.78 16.71
N HIS A 76 10.49 -0.85 16.36
CA HIS A 76 10.81 0.57 16.18
C HIS A 76 12.02 0.80 15.26
N ALA A 77 12.03 0.14 14.11
CA ALA A 77 13.14 0.22 13.17
C ALA A 77 13.37 1.65 12.68
N ASP A 78 14.64 2.05 12.53
CA ASP A 78 15.01 3.34 11.93
C ASP A 78 14.74 3.39 10.41
N LEU A 79 14.75 2.22 9.76
CA LEU A 79 14.57 2.08 8.32
C LEU A 79 13.97 0.72 7.98
N TYR A 80 12.99 0.69 7.08
CA TYR A 80 12.52 -0.53 6.44
C TYR A 80 13.00 -0.59 4.99
N GLU A 81 13.91 -1.52 4.67
CA GLU A 81 14.28 -1.78 3.28
C GLU A 81 13.32 -2.80 2.64
N ASN A 82 12.68 -2.41 1.56
CA ASN A 82 11.88 -3.29 0.72
C ASN A 82 12.69 -3.64 -0.54
N TRP A 83 13.18 -4.87 -0.59
CA TRP A 83 14.02 -5.36 -1.68
C TRP A 83 13.16 -6.00 -2.78
N THR A 84 13.19 -5.38 -3.96
CA THR A 84 12.41 -5.75 -5.15
C THR A 84 13.35 -6.08 -6.31
N ASP A 85 12.82 -6.20 -7.53
CA ASP A 85 13.56 -6.34 -8.79
C ASP A 85 13.73 -5.02 -9.56
N VAL A 86 13.27 -3.90 -9.01
CA VAL A 86 13.37 -2.56 -9.61
C VAL A 86 14.21 -1.61 -8.74
N SER A 87 14.94 -0.71 -9.40
CA SER A 87 15.82 0.27 -8.75
C SER A 87 15.05 1.54 -8.34
N GLY A 88 13.95 1.35 -7.61
CA GLY A 88 13.08 2.42 -7.13
C GLY A 88 11.86 2.68 -8.01
N VAL A 89 11.15 3.77 -7.68
CA VAL A 89 9.95 4.24 -8.38
C VAL A 89 10.35 5.22 -9.47
N LEU A 90 9.84 5.00 -10.68
CA LEU A 90 10.12 5.88 -11.83
C LEU A 90 9.12 7.05 -11.88
N VAL A 91 9.58 8.21 -12.36
CA VAL A 91 8.76 9.42 -12.53
C VAL A 91 7.60 9.20 -13.51
N ALA A 92 7.77 8.31 -14.49
CA ALA A 92 6.74 7.95 -15.47
C ALA A 92 6.90 6.49 -15.94
N ASP A 93 5.87 5.95 -16.59
CA ASP A 93 5.91 4.57 -17.12
C ASP A 93 6.99 4.44 -18.22
N PRO A 94 8.01 3.58 -18.05
CA PRO A 94 9.10 3.40 -19.02
C PRO A 94 8.63 2.80 -20.35
N ARG A 95 7.43 2.22 -20.41
CA ARG A 95 6.81 1.72 -21.65
C ARG A 95 6.23 2.85 -22.51
N ILE A 96 6.03 4.03 -21.92
CA ILE A 96 5.47 5.22 -22.59
C ILE A 96 6.55 6.27 -22.80
N ILE A 97 7.34 6.55 -21.76
CA ILE A 97 8.45 7.50 -21.79
C ILE A 97 9.76 6.74 -21.75
N ASN A 98 10.62 6.96 -22.73
CA ASN A 98 11.94 6.32 -22.74
C ASN A 98 12.83 6.93 -21.66
N ASN A 99 13.54 6.08 -20.91
CA ASN A 99 14.50 6.46 -19.86
C ASN A 99 13.94 7.47 -18.84
N PRO A 100 12.82 7.17 -18.15
CA PRO A 100 12.29 8.05 -17.12
C PRO A 100 13.26 8.11 -15.93
N GLU A 101 13.35 9.26 -15.28
CA GLU A 101 14.18 9.41 -14.09
C GLU A 101 13.62 8.62 -12.89
N VAL A 102 14.50 8.25 -11.97
CA VAL A 102 14.14 7.60 -10.70
C VAL A 102 13.76 8.67 -9.69
N ILE A 103 12.66 8.46 -8.97
CA ILE A 103 12.27 9.29 -7.84
C ILE A 103 13.15 8.92 -6.65
N HIS A 104 14.06 9.80 -6.26
CA HIS A 104 14.96 9.53 -5.13
C HIS A 104 14.26 9.65 -3.75
N THR A 105 13.26 10.52 -3.64
CA THR A 105 12.53 10.73 -2.39
C THR A 105 11.08 11.05 -2.70
N ILE A 106 10.16 10.38 -2.02
CA ILE A 106 8.72 10.55 -2.17
C ILE A 106 8.05 10.52 -0.80
N THR A 107 7.00 11.31 -0.61
CA THR A 107 6.21 11.22 0.62
C THR A 107 5.21 10.07 0.55
N TYR A 108 4.76 9.58 1.71
CA TYR A 108 3.68 8.57 1.77
C TYR A 108 2.41 9.01 1.03
N THR A 109 2.07 10.30 1.11
CA THR A 109 0.91 10.86 0.42
C THR A 109 1.09 10.83 -1.09
N GLU A 110 2.23 11.29 -1.61
CA GLU A 110 2.50 11.28 -3.05
C GLU A 110 2.54 9.85 -3.62
N LEU A 111 3.20 8.92 -2.90
CA LEU A 111 3.27 7.52 -3.31
C LEU A 111 1.87 6.92 -3.43
N ARG A 112 0.98 7.23 -2.48
CA ARG A 112 -0.40 6.75 -2.52
C ARG A 112 -1.14 7.24 -3.76
N GLU A 113 -1.04 8.53 -4.07
CA GLU A 113 -1.72 9.09 -5.25
C GLU A 113 -1.19 8.48 -6.57
N LEU A 114 0.12 8.22 -6.64
CA LEU A 114 0.71 7.52 -7.80
C LEU A 114 0.26 6.05 -7.88
N ALA A 115 0.26 5.34 -6.75
CA ALA A 115 -0.16 3.93 -6.67
C ALA A 115 -1.63 3.76 -7.04
N TYR A 116 -2.48 4.68 -6.59
CA TYR A 116 -3.90 4.75 -6.95
C TYR A 116 -4.08 4.83 -8.47
N MET A 117 -3.26 5.63 -9.16
CA MET A 117 -3.27 5.80 -10.61
C MET A 117 -2.48 4.72 -11.38
N GLY A 118 -2.09 3.63 -10.72
CA GLY A 118 -1.53 2.44 -11.37
C GLY A 118 0.00 2.25 -11.24
N ALA A 119 0.70 3.05 -10.44
CA ALA A 119 2.11 2.82 -10.14
C ALA A 119 2.26 1.67 -9.12
N SER A 120 2.43 0.44 -9.60
CA SER A 120 2.26 -0.79 -8.81
C SER A 120 3.47 -1.24 -7.98
N VAL A 121 4.30 -0.34 -7.47
CA VAL A 121 5.55 -0.72 -6.75
C VAL A 121 5.26 -1.20 -5.32
N LEU A 122 4.31 -0.56 -4.63
CA LEU A 122 3.98 -0.92 -3.26
C LEU A 122 2.51 -0.59 -2.95
N HIS A 123 1.80 -1.52 -2.31
CA HIS A 123 0.38 -1.35 -1.99
C HIS A 123 0.19 -0.49 -0.73
N GLU A 124 -0.81 0.41 -0.69
CA GLU A 124 -1.04 1.31 0.46
C GLU A 124 -1.25 0.53 1.77
N ASP A 125 -2.07 -0.53 1.73
CA ASP A 125 -2.31 -1.37 2.92
C ASP A 125 -1.02 -1.97 3.50
N ALA A 126 0.00 -2.19 2.66
CA ALA A 126 1.27 -2.75 3.10
C ALA A 126 2.13 -1.77 3.89
N ILE A 127 2.01 -0.47 3.65
CA ILE A 127 2.85 0.57 4.28
C ILE A 127 2.19 1.22 5.49
N PHE A 128 0.91 0.94 5.73
CA PHE A 128 0.17 1.58 6.81
C PHE A 128 0.82 1.45 8.20
N PRO A 129 1.39 0.29 8.61
CA PRO A 129 2.02 0.17 9.93
C PRO A 129 3.22 1.10 10.10
N VAL A 130 4.12 1.15 9.11
CA VAL A 130 5.34 1.98 9.14
C VAL A 130 5.02 3.45 8.96
N ARG A 131 4.03 3.79 8.11
CA ARG A 131 3.52 5.16 7.97
C ARG A 131 3.02 5.71 9.31
N LYS A 132 2.23 4.94 10.05
CA LYS A 132 1.74 5.34 11.39
C LYS A 132 2.86 5.51 12.41
N ALA A 133 3.95 4.75 12.26
CA ALA A 133 5.10 4.82 13.14
C ALA A 133 6.13 5.89 12.71
N GLY A 134 5.94 6.56 11.56
CA GLY A 134 6.91 7.51 11.01
C GLY A 134 8.22 6.86 10.52
N ILE A 135 8.24 5.53 10.36
CA ILE A 135 9.43 4.78 9.93
C ILE A 135 9.57 4.96 8.42
N PRO A 136 10.71 5.41 7.88
CA PRO A 136 10.92 5.52 6.44
C PRO A 136 11.10 4.15 5.78
N ILE A 137 10.78 4.07 4.47
CA ILE A 137 11.00 2.87 3.66
C ILE A 137 12.04 3.18 2.58
N ASN A 138 12.93 2.25 2.26
CA ASN A 138 13.78 2.32 1.08
C ASN A 138 13.46 1.20 0.10
N ILE A 139 13.03 1.55 -1.12
CA ILE A 139 12.83 0.57 -2.21
C ILE A 139 14.19 0.28 -2.85
N ARG A 140 14.66 -0.96 -2.74
CA ARG A 140 15.97 -1.42 -3.24
C ARG A 140 15.83 -2.47 -4.32
N ASN A 141 16.88 -2.66 -5.12
CA ASN A 141 16.94 -3.68 -6.16
C ASN A 141 17.89 -4.80 -5.76
N THR A 142 17.37 -6.03 -5.65
CA THR A 142 18.15 -7.22 -5.32
C THR A 142 19.21 -7.54 -6.38
N ASN A 143 18.95 -7.19 -7.65
CA ASN A 143 19.85 -7.43 -8.78
C ASN A 143 20.86 -6.29 -9.02
N ALA A 144 20.64 -5.13 -8.40
CA ALA A 144 21.52 -3.96 -8.46
C ALA A 144 21.62 -3.31 -7.07
N PRO A 145 22.31 -3.96 -6.10
CA PRO A 145 22.33 -3.52 -4.71
C PRO A 145 22.97 -2.16 -4.49
N GLU A 146 23.80 -1.72 -5.44
CA GLU A 146 24.50 -0.44 -5.42
C GLU A 146 23.58 0.75 -5.72
N ASP A 147 22.41 0.50 -6.32
CA ASP A 147 21.46 1.55 -6.66
C ASP A 147 20.80 2.09 -5.38
N ASP A 148 20.77 3.42 -5.26
CA ASP A 148 20.21 4.09 -4.08
C ASP A 148 18.73 3.79 -3.86
N GLY A 149 17.98 3.65 -4.96
CA GLY A 149 16.55 3.36 -4.96
C GLY A 149 15.69 4.58 -4.67
N THR A 150 14.57 4.36 -3.96
CA THR A 150 13.60 5.41 -3.60
C THR A 150 13.34 5.42 -2.10
N MET A 151 13.58 6.56 -1.46
CA MET A 151 13.22 6.80 -0.07
C MET A 151 11.77 7.27 0.06
N ILE A 152 10.96 6.53 0.80
CA ILE A 152 9.58 6.88 1.14
C ILE A 152 9.57 7.43 2.58
N VAL A 153 9.11 8.66 2.75
CA VAL A 153 9.17 9.38 4.03
C VAL A 153 7.83 10.03 4.39
N GLU A 154 7.63 10.41 5.65
CA GLU A 154 6.43 11.16 6.06
C GLU A 154 6.45 12.60 5.53
N SER A 155 7.59 13.26 5.71
CA SER A 155 7.84 14.60 5.21
C SER A 155 9.32 14.73 4.85
N THR A 156 9.63 15.70 4.00
CA THR A 156 11.01 15.93 3.54
C THR A 156 11.33 17.42 3.60
N CYS A 157 12.48 17.74 4.18
CA CYS A 157 13.07 19.09 4.08
C CYS A 157 13.87 19.27 2.79
N ARG A 158 13.99 18.23 1.95
CA ARG A 158 14.64 18.35 0.65
C ARG A 158 13.76 19.21 -0.25
N ILE A 159 14.35 20.27 -0.78
CA ILE A 159 13.72 21.07 -1.82
C ILE A 159 13.77 20.22 -3.10
N PRO A 160 12.61 19.81 -3.65
CA PRO A 160 12.59 19.06 -4.89
C PRO A 160 13.25 19.86 -6.01
N ALA A 161 14.01 19.20 -6.88
CA ALA A 161 14.52 19.84 -8.09
C ALA A 161 13.37 20.28 -9.03
N TYR A 162 12.24 19.57 -8.96
CA TYR A 162 11.06 19.79 -9.79
C TYR A 162 9.79 19.82 -8.93
N THR A 163 8.81 20.62 -9.35
CA THR A 163 7.51 20.73 -8.66
C THR A 163 6.69 19.43 -8.72
N ILE A 164 6.92 18.59 -9.74
CA ILE A 164 6.17 17.36 -9.98
C ILE A 164 7.02 16.17 -9.55
N THR A 165 6.47 15.35 -8.65
CA THR A 165 7.15 14.15 -8.13
C THR A 165 7.05 12.97 -9.08
N GLY A 166 5.90 12.79 -9.74
CA GLY A 166 5.68 11.71 -10.71
C GLY A 166 4.38 11.89 -11.48
N ILE A 167 4.25 11.17 -12.59
CA ILE A 167 3.07 11.12 -13.44
C ILE A 167 2.67 9.66 -13.62
N ALA A 168 1.54 9.28 -13.04
CA ALA A 168 0.91 7.98 -13.22
C ALA A 168 -0.42 8.13 -13.96
N GLY A 169 -0.85 7.08 -14.63
CA GLY A 169 -2.10 7.09 -15.38
C GLY A 169 -2.61 5.69 -15.65
N LYS A 170 -3.93 5.56 -15.63
CA LYS A 170 -4.65 4.30 -15.82
C LYS A 170 -5.59 4.43 -17.02
N LYS A 171 -5.67 3.39 -17.85
CA LYS A 171 -6.57 3.31 -19.00
C LYS A 171 -7.79 2.47 -18.65
N GLY A 172 -8.83 2.49 -19.48
CA GLY A 172 -9.98 1.59 -19.34
C GLY A 172 -11.15 2.16 -18.54
N PHE A 173 -11.17 3.47 -18.28
CA PHE A 173 -12.32 4.11 -17.64
C PHE A 173 -13.53 4.18 -18.59
N VAL A 174 -14.72 3.99 -18.02
CA VAL A 174 -16.01 4.21 -18.66
C VAL A 174 -16.71 5.36 -17.94
N ALA A 175 -17.27 6.30 -18.71
CA ALA A 175 -18.09 7.38 -18.19
C ALA A 175 -19.57 7.09 -18.45
N VAL A 176 -20.34 6.87 -17.38
CA VAL A 176 -21.79 6.72 -17.43
C VAL A 176 -22.41 8.09 -17.17
N ASN A 177 -22.89 8.75 -18.22
CA ASN A 177 -23.58 10.03 -18.11
C ASN A 177 -25.09 9.81 -17.93
N ILE A 178 -25.65 10.45 -16.90
CA ILE A 178 -27.06 10.42 -16.55
C ILE A 178 -27.58 11.84 -16.62
N GLU A 179 -28.54 12.06 -17.52
CA GLU A 179 -29.25 13.33 -17.66
C GLU A 179 -30.68 13.17 -17.17
N LYS A 180 -31.10 14.07 -16.29
CA LYS A 180 -32.45 14.08 -15.71
C LYS A 180 -32.87 15.50 -15.36
N ASP A 181 -33.99 15.93 -15.91
CA ASP A 181 -34.59 17.21 -15.56
C ASP A 181 -34.89 17.29 -14.05
N MET A 182 -34.55 18.44 -13.47
CA MET A 182 -34.76 18.72 -12.05
C MET A 182 -34.09 17.67 -11.15
N MET A 183 -32.94 17.15 -11.58
CA MET A 183 -32.18 16.14 -10.83
C MET A 183 -31.89 16.63 -9.41
N ASN A 184 -31.43 17.87 -9.28
CA ASN A 184 -31.11 18.52 -8.01
C ASN A 184 -32.32 18.70 -7.07
N SER A 185 -33.54 18.64 -7.61
CA SER A 185 -34.78 18.82 -6.84
C SER A 185 -35.30 17.50 -6.28
N GLU A 186 -34.84 16.36 -6.81
CA GLU A 186 -35.15 15.05 -6.27
C GLU A 186 -34.14 14.66 -5.17
N ILE A 187 -34.59 14.76 -3.92
CA ILE A 187 -33.77 14.35 -2.77
C ILE A 187 -33.39 12.88 -2.89
N GLY A 188 -32.08 12.62 -2.82
CA GLY A 188 -31.52 11.27 -2.82
C GLY A 188 -31.31 10.66 -4.20
N PHE A 189 -31.45 11.42 -5.30
CA PHE A 189 -31.17 10.91 -6.65
C PHE A 189 -29.77 10.29 -6.75
N GLY A 190 -28.72 11.02 -6.37
CA GLY A 190 -27.35 10.50 -6.41
C GLY A 190 -27.16 9.22 -5.58
N ARG A 191 -27.83 9.12 -4.41
CA ARG A 191 -27.82 7.89 -3.60
C ARG A 191 -28.46 6.72 -4.35
N LYS A 192 -29.60 6.91 -5.01
CA LYS A 192 -30.27 5.86 -5.79
C LYS A 192 -29.40 5.38 -6.95
N VAL A 193 -28.70 6.31 -7.60
CA VAL A 193 -27.73 5.97 -8.65
C VAL A 193 -26.60 5.12 -8.06
N LEU A 194 -25.92 5.59 -7.01
CA LEU A 194 -24.82 4.84 -6.39
C LEU A 194 -25.26 3.49 -5.82
N GLN A 195 -26.48 3.38 -5.29
CA GLN A 195 -27.07 2.11 -4.87
C GLN A 195 -27.12 1.11 -6.02
N ALA A 196 -27.49 1.53 -7.23
CA ALA A 196 -27.51 0.64 -8.38
C ALA A 196 -26.11 0.12 -8.74
N PHE A 197 -25.06 0.91 -8.54
CA PHE A 197 -23.68 0.45 -8.72
C PHE A 197 -23.28 -0.54 -7.62
N GLU A 198 -23.60 -0.25 -6.36
CA GLU A 198 -23.37 -1.14 -5.21
C GLU A 198 -24.07 -2.50 -5.37
N ASP A 199 -25.35 -2.49 -5.75
CA ASP A 199 -26.16 -3.70 -5.96
C ASP A 199 -25.57 -4.62 -7.07
N ASN A 200 -24.77 -4.05 -7.97
CA ASN A 200 -24.06 -4.78 -9.02
C ASN A 200 -22.57 -5.03 -8.69
N GLY A 201 -22.12 -4.68 -7.49
CA GLY A 201 -20.72 -4.83 -7.06
C GLY A 201 -19.73 -3.96 -7.84
N ILE A 202 -20.19 -2.82 -8.38
CA ILE A 202 -19.37 -1.89 -9.17
C ILE A 202 -18.94 -0.73 -8.27
N SER A 203 -17.63 -0.55 -8.10
CA SER A 203 -17.09 0.66 -7.47
C SER A 203 -17.01 1.81 -8.47
N PHE A 204 -17.03 3.04 -7.97
CA PHE A 204 -16.81 4.24 -8.78
C PHE A 204 -15.55 4.98 -8.33
N GLU A 205 -15.04 5.80 -9.24
CA GLU A 205 -13.78 6.56 -9.08
C GLU A 205 -14.10 8.04 -8.84
N HIS A 206 -14.87 8.63 -9.76
CA HIS A 206 -15.28 10.03 -9.69
C HIS A 206 -16.75 10.18 -10.08
N MET A 207 -17.40 11.19 -9.48
CA MET A 207 -18.82 11.45 -9.68
C MET A 207 -19.11 12.96 -9.76
N PRO A 208 -18.65 13.64 -10.83
CA PRO A 208 -19.05 15.04 -11.04
C PRO A 208 -20.56 15.14 -11.31
N SER A 209 -21.18 16.14 -10.69
CA SER A 209 -22.60 16.48 -10.89
C SER A 209 -22.76 17.92 -11.33
N GLY A 210 -23.67 18.15 -12.27
CA GLY A 210 -24.21 19.45 -12.65
C GLY A 210 -25.60 19.69 -12.06
N ILE A 211 -26.36 20.58 -12.72
CA ILE A 211 -27.74 20.91 -12.32
C ILE A 211 -28.69 19.74 -12.61
N ASP A 212 -28.62 19.23 -13.85
CA ASP A 212 -29.49 18.17 -14.38
C ASP A 212 -28.70 16.97 -14.91
N THR A 213 -27.39 16.93 -14.62
CA THR A 213 -26.48 15.90 -15.13
C THR A 213 -25.62 15.31 -14.02
N MET A 214 -25.31 14.04 -14.14
CA MET A 214 -24.43 13.31 -13.24
C MET A 214 -23.62 12.31 -14.06
N THR A 215 -22.30 12.40 -13.99
CA THR A 215 -21.42 11.46 -14.67
C THR A 215 -20.71 10.61 -13.64
N ILE A 216 -20.73 9.30 -13.82
CA ILE A 216 -19.98 8.35 -12.98
C ILE A 216 -18.85 7.77 -13.80
N PHE A 217 -17.63 7.94 -13.32
CA PHE A 217 -16.45 7.26 -13.86
C PHE A 217 -16.24 5.94 -13.13
N VAL A 218 -16.13 4.86 -13.89
CA VAL A 218 -15.85 3.50 -13.39
C VAL A 218 -14.66 2.90 -14.12
N HIS A 219 -13.94 2.00 -13.46
CA HIS A 219 -12.84 1.22 -14.01
C HIS A 219 -12.95 -0.23 -13.54
#